data_AF-A0A7X2BQW2-F1
#
_entry.id   AF-A0A7X2BQW2-F1
#
_cell.length_a   1.000
_cell.length_b   1.000
_cell.length_c   1.000
_cell.angle_alpha   90.00
_cell.angle_beta   90.00
_cell.angle_gamma   90.00
#
_symmetry.space_group_name_H-M   'P 1'
#
loop_
_entity.id
_entity.type
_entity.pdbx_description
1 polymer ?
#
loop_
_entity_poly.entity_id
_entity_poly.type
_entity_poly.pdbx_seq_one_letter_code
_entity_poly.pdbx_strand_id
1 'polypeptide(L)'
;MLYFFNIGKLIDLPPSDSLVEVFKGFSNLIFNEYAPVNTDVIYTEAAPLIQDGKLFLYKAGINFFHTTAHHTANHDRRVPGGAIISINSVGHYANNMVNQGFANDLDEAVKNIQRLAWQSIGNGGISLKSNKSTSWHNIDPANTCPHLSRPSTVPEGFSEKKYSANYHTDVLIPDLLTRKVTDVDDPAIEKWKWLTIEYFTTMQYELGSIDFGMFHGYPVDHEAINFNPFPPIRGVNSPKLIY
;
A
#
# COMPACT_ATOMS: atom_id res chain seq x y z
N MET A 1 1.18 10.15 6.13
CA MET A 1 0.15 11.22 6.20
C MET A 1 -1.21 10.61 5.92
N LEU A 2 -2.29 11.17 6.48
CA LEU A 2 -3.67 10.72 6.25
C LEU A 2 -4.56 11.93 5.93
N TYR A 3 -5.36 11.85 4.86
CA TYR A 3 -6.45 12.79 4.59
C TYR A 3 -7.78 12.11 4.90
N PHE A 4 -8.56 12.68 5.82
CA PHE A 4 -9.86 12.15 6.23
C PHE A 4 -11.00 12.91 5.54
N PHE A 5 -11.89 12.18 4.88
CA PHE A 5 -13.10 12.72 4.26
C PHE A 5 -14.32 12.15 4.97
N ASN A 6 -14.66 12.77 6.11
CA ASN A 6 -15.87 12.45 6.86
C ASN A 6 -17.08 13.17 6.25
N ILE A 7 -17.47 12.73 5.05
CA ILE A 7 -18.58 13.31 4.28
C ILE A 7 -19.70 12.29 4.28
N GLY A 8 -20.88 12.66 4.80
CA GLY A 8 -22.02 11.74 4.92
C GLY A 8 -22.37 11.02 3.60
N LYS A 9 -22.28 11.73 2.47
CA LYS A 9 -22.49 11.11 1.14
C LYS A 9 -21.55 9.95 0.85
N LEU A 10 -20.30 9.98 1.30
CA LEU A 10 -19.32 8.90 1.05
C LEU A 10 -19.52 7.67 1.94
N ILE A 11 -20.29 7.80 3.02
CA ILE A 11 -20.62 6.68 3.90
C ILE A 11 -21.56 5.72 3.15
N ASP A 12 -22.53 6.27 2.43
CA ASP A 12 -23.62 5.50 1.81
C ASP A 12 -23.47 5.34 0.28
N LEU A 13 -22.47 5.97 -0.36
CA LEU A 13 -22.32 5.93 -1.82
C LEU A 13 -21.79 4.57 -2.29
N PRO A 14 -22.63 3.71 -2.90
CA PRO A 14 -22.17 2.39 -3.33
C PRO A 14 -21.09 2.51 -4.42
N PRO A 15 -20.32 1.43 -4.64
CA PRO A 15 -19.47 1.31 -5.82
C PRO A 15 -20.23 1.72 -7.09
N SER A 16 -19.70 2.72 -7.80
CA SER A 16 -20.37 3.39 -8.92
C SER A 16 -19.40 4.25 -9.72
N ASP A 17 -19.82 4.67 -10.92
CA ASP A 17 -19.09 5.66 -11.71
C ASP A 17 -18.87 6.96 -10.92
N SER A 18 -19.90 7.41 -10.20
CA SER A 18 -19.83 8.60 -9.35
C SER A 18 -18.78 8.48 -8.26
N LEU A 19 -18.60 7.30 -7.66
CA LEU A 19 -17.58 7.09 -6.63
C LEU A 19 -16.17 7.23 -7.22
N VAL A 20 -15.94 6.67 -8.41
CA VAL A 20 -14.65 6.81 -9.13
C VAL A 20 -14.36 8.28 -9.41
N GLU A 21 -15.34 9.03 -9.92
CA GLU A 21 -15.15 10.45 -10.22
C GLU A 21 -14.90 11.28 -8.97
N VAL A 22 -15.54 10.96 -7.84
CA VAL A 22 -15.26 11.63 -6.56
C VAL A 22 -13.83 11.33 -6.09
N PHE A 23 -13.37 10.09 -6.19
CA PHE A 23 -12.01 9.72 -5.78
C PHE A 23 -10.96 10.37 -6.69
N LYS A 24 -11.22 10.42 -8.00
CA LYS A 24 -10.39 11.18 -8.96
C LYS A 24 -10.37 12.66 -8.62
N GLY A 25 -11.52 13.23 -8.27
CA GLY A 25 -11.65 14.62 -7.86
C GLY A 25 -10.78 14.95 -6.65
N PHE A 26 -10.88 14.18 -5.56
CA PHE A 26 -10.01 14.37 -4.38
C PHE A 26 -8.54 14.18 -4.71
N SER A 27 -8.21 13.15 -5.49
CA SER A 27 -6.83 12.86 -5.88
C SER A 27 -6.24 13.99 -6.75
N ASN A 28 -6.98 14.54 -7.71
CA ASN A 28 -6.53 15.66 -8.53
C ASN A 28 -6.33 16.95 -7.72
N LEU A 29 -7.13 17.16 -6.67
CA LEU A 29 -7.01 18.33 -5.79
C LEU A 29 -5.77 18.24 -4.89
N ILE A 30 -5.46 17.05 -4.39
CA ILE A 30 -4.35 16.84 -3.44
C ILE A 30 -3.04 16.62 -4.18
N PHE A 31 -3.07 15.85 -5.27
CA PHE A 31 -1.91 15.45 -6.06
C PHE A 31 -1.93 16.16 -7.41
N ASN A 32 -1.84 17.49 -7.36
CA ASN A 32 -1.92 18.34 -8.54
C ASN A 32 -0.84 18.03 -9.59
N GLU A 33 0.34 17.56 -9.17
CA GLU A 33 1.44 17.14 -10.07
C GLU A 33 1.06 15.95 -10.96
N TYR A 34 0.11 15.13 -10.51
CA TYR A 34 -0.39 13.96 -11.23
C TYR A 34 -1.72 14.18 -11.93
N ALA A 35 -2.32 15.36 -11.78
CA ALA A 35 -3.60 15.64 -12.40
C ALA A 35 -3.46 15.71 -13.95
N PRO A 36 -4.34 15.03 -14.72
CA PRO A 36 -5.44 14.19 -14.26
C PRO A 36 -4.99 12.77 -13.85
N VAL A 37 -5.42 12.32 -12.67
CA VAL A 37 -5.19 10.96 -12.22
C VAL A 37 -6.06 9.96 -12.99
N ASN A 38 -5.52 8.77 -13.18
CA ASN A 38 -6.18 7.64 -13.83
C ASN A 38 -6.43 6.50 -12.85
N THR A 39 -7.40 5.65 -13.18
CA THR A 39 -7.64 4.41 -12.42
C THR A 39 -6.60 3.35 -12.80
N ASP A 40 -6.43 2.36 -11.94
CA ASP A 40 -5.48 1.26 -12.13
C ASP A 40 -4.01 1.73 -12.30
N VAL A 41 -3.69 2.88 -11.69
CA VAL A 41 -2.34 3.45 -11.65
C VAL A 41 -1.87 3.55 -10.20
N ILE A 42 -0.61 3.19 -9.99
CA ILE A 42 0.14 3.36 -8.76
C ILE A 42 0.74 4.77 -8.78
N TYR A 43 0.34 5.57 -7.81
CA TYR A 43 0.90 6.90 -7.57
C TYR A 43 1.68 6.88 -6.26
N THR A 44 2.75 7.65 -6.20
CA THR A 44 3.60 7.73 -5.01
C THR A 44 3.93 9.17 -4.68
N GLU A 45 3.95 9.56 -3.42
CA GLU A 45 4.47 10.85 -2.99
C GLU A 45 5.97 10.78 -2.67
N ALA A 46 6.61 11.96 -2.60
CA ALA A 46 7.96 12.12 -2.10
C ALA A 46 7.95 12.60 -0.64
N ALA A 47 8.44 11.77 0.28
CA ALA A 47 8.55 12.10 1.69
C ALA A 47 10.00 12.54 2.03
N PRO A 48 10.25 13.82 2.37
CA PRO A 48 11.59 14.28 2.68
C PRO A 48 12.06 13.83 4.07
N LEU A 49 13.33 13.43 4.16
CA LEU A 49 14.03 13.17 5.42
C LEU A 49 15.47 13.71 5.31
N ILE A 50 15.93 14.41 6.35
CA ILE A 50 17.33 14.83 6.45
C ILE A 50 18.09 13.79 7.28
N GLN A 51 19.19 13.27 6.73
CA GLN A 51 20.10 12.35 7.40
C GLN A 51 21.53 12.84 7.22
N ASP A 52 22.26 12.99 8.31
CA ASP A 52 23.66 13.49 8.32
C ASP A 52 23.86 14.76 7.47
N GLY A 53 22.89 15.68 7.54
CA GLY A 53 22.90 16.95 6.81
C GLY A 53 22.58 16.85 5.31
N LYS A 54 22.19 15.67 4.80
CA LYS A 54 21.77 15.46 3.41
C LYS A 54 20.27 15.23 3.34
N LEU A 55 19.62 15.78 2.32
CA LEU A 55 18.21 15.58 2.05
C LEU A 55 17.99 14.34 1.16
N PHE A 56 17.08 13.48 1.59
CA PHE A 56 16.62 12.32 0.85
C PHE A 56 15.11 12.39 0.66
N LEU A 57 14.64 12.07 -0.54
CA LEU A 57 13.22 11.89 -0.85
C LEU A 57 12.88 10.41 -0.87
N TYR A 58 12.03 9.97 0.04
CA TYR A 58 11.57 8.60 0.11
C TYR A 58 10.28 8.43 -0.66
N LYS A 59 10.18 7.34 -1.42
CA LYS A 59 8.96 6.95 -2.10
C LYS A 59 7.89 6.61 -1.05
N ALA A 60 6.70 7.16 -1.23
CA ALA A 60 5.57 6.98 -0.33
C ALA A 60 4.36 6.47 -1.10
N GLY A 61 3.91 5.25 -0.85
CA GLY A 61 2.72 4.68 -1.49
C GLY A 61 1.47 5.45 -1.11
N ILE A 62 0.59 5.71 -2.09
CA ILE A 62 -0.68 6.39 -1.89
C ILE A 62 -1.82 5.39 -2.09
N ASN A 63 -2.66 5.22 -1.07
CA ASN A 63 -3.77 4.28 -1.10
C ASN A 63 -5.08 4.98 -0.70
N PHE A 64 -6.15 4.67 -1.40
CA PHE A 64 -7.49 5.14 -1.06
C PHE A 64 -8.26 4.06 -0.28
N PHE A 65 -8.81 4.42 0.88
CA PHE A 65 -9.66 3.58 1.73
C PHE A 65 -11.06 4.18 1.84
N HIS A 66 -12.09 3.36 1.93
CA HIS A 66 -13.48 3.84 1.98
C HIS A 66 -14.44 2.84 2.64
N THR A 67 -15.52 3.35 3.21
CA THR A 67 -16.55 2.54 3.90
C THR A 67 -17.22 1.53 2.99
N THR A 68 -17.45 1.90 1.73
CA THR A 68 -18.19 1.07 0.78
C THR A 68 -17.40 -0.11 0.24
N ALA A 69 -16.13 -0.24 0.61
CA ALA A 69 -15.34 -1.46 0.37
C ALA A 69 -15.74 -2.61 1.29
N HIS A 70 -16.45 -2.34 2.39
CA HIS A 70 -16.88 -3.34 3.35
C HIS A 70 -17.78 -4.41 2.69
N HIS A 71 -17.54 -5.68 3.02
CA HIS A 71 -18.22 -6.84 2.43
C HIS A 71 -18.11 -6.99 0.90
N THR A 72 -17.14 -6.33 0.26
CA THR A 72 -16.84 -6.51 -1.17
C THR A 72 -15.49 -7.20 -1.36
N ALA A 73 -15.17 -7.56 -2.61
CA ALA A 73 -13.83 -8.01 -2.98
C ALA A 73 -12.72 -6.98 -2.71
N ASN A 74 -13.08 -5.70 -2.52
CA ASN A 74 -12.18 -4.60 -2.19
C ASN A 74 -11.95 -4.42 -0.67
N HIS A 75 -12.37 -5.39 0.16
CA HIS A 75 -12.42 -5.25 1.62
C HIS A 75 -11.12 -4.85 2.31
N ASP A 76 -9.94 -5.04 1.71
CA ASP A 76 -8.67 -4.55 2.25
C ASP A 76 -8.61 -3.01 2.33
N ARG A 77 -9.42 -2.32 1.54
CA ARG A 77 -9.56 -0.85 1.55
C ARG A 77 -10.64 -0.34 2.48
N ARG A 78 -11.25 -1.20 3.30
CA ARG A 78 -12.37 -0.79 4.16
C ARG A 78 -11.91 0.14 5.28
N VAL A 79 -12.67 1.20 5.52
CA VAL A 79 -12.53 2.06 6.69
C VAL A 79 -13.88 2.65 7.09
N PRO A 80 -14.24 2.74 8.39
CA PRO A 80 -15.53 3.29 8.79
C PRO A 80 -15.59 4.81 8.60
N GLY A 81 -16.79 5.34 8.34
CA GLY A 81 -17.08 6.78 8.44
C GLY A 81 -16.67 7.64 7.25
N GLY A 82 -16.63 7.08 6.03
CA GLY A 82 -16.39 7.81 4.79
C GLY A 82 -15.19 7.29 4.03
N ALA A 83 -14.22 8.17 3.73
CA ALA A 83 -13.04 7.84 2.95
C ALA A 83 -11.75 8.41 3.55
N ILE A 84 -10.63 7.74 3.30
CA ILE A 84 -9.29 8.17 3.70
C ILE A 84 -8.32 7.99 2.54
N ILE A 85 -7.47 8.97 2.29
CA ILE A 85 -6.23 8.76 1.55
C ILE A 85 -5.10 8.55 2.55
N SER A 86 -4.43 7.41 2.44
CA SER A 86 -3.22 7.10 3.20
C SER A 86 -2.01 7.32 2.32
N ILE A 87 -1.01 7.99 2.86
CA ILE A 87 0.32 8.13 2.25
C ILE A 87 1.34 7.55 3.20
N ASN A 88 1.93 6.42 2.80
CA ASN A 88 2.80 5.61 3.64
C ASN A 88 4.20 5.48 3.02
N SER A 89 5.21 5.98 3.74
CA SER A 89 6.61 5.78 3.37
C SER A 89 7.30 4.94 4.44
N VAL A 90 7.35 3.62 4.19
CA VAL A 90 7.93 2.64 5.12
C VAL A 90 9.42 2.85 5.33
N GLY A 91 10.17 3.19 4.29
CA GLY A 91 11.60 3.45 4.41
C GLY A 91 11.91 4.77 5.09
N HIS A 92 11.10 5.81 4.87
CA HIS A 92 11.21 7.06 5.64
C HIS A 92 11.06 6.78 7.13
N TYR A 93 10.01 6.03 7.49
CA TYR A 93 9.78 5.64 8.88
C TYR A 93 10.93 4.79 9.45
N ALA A 94 11.42 3.80 8.70
CA ALA A 94 12.55 2.96 9.10
C ALA A 94 13.81 3.77 9.40
N ASN A 95 14.17 4.67 8.48
CA ASN A 95 15.34 5.53 8.62
C ASN A 95 15.17 6.54 9.76
N ASN A 96 13.97 7.07 9.95
CA ASN A 96 13.69 7.94 11.07
C ASN A 96 13.77 7.16 12.42
N MET A 97 13.38 5.89 12.48
CA MET A 97 13.59 5.06 13.68
C MET A 97 15.06 4.94 14.04
N VAL A 98 15.94 4.72 13.06
CA VAL A 98 17.39 4.67 13.28
C VAL A 98 17.91 6.03 13.76
N ASN A 99 17.54 7.11 13.07
CA ASN A 99 17.98 8.47 13.44
C ASN A 99 17.59 8.88 14.86
N GLN A 100 16.44 8.43 15.34
CA GLN A 100 15.95 8.71 16.69
C GLN A 100 16.43 7.70 17.75
N GLY A 101 17.23 6.70 17.36
CA GLY A 101 17.76 5.68 18.27
C GLY A 101 16.73 4.63 18.72
N PHE A 102 15.61 4.48 17.99
CA PHE A 102 14.61 3.43 18.24
C PHE A 102 14.98 2.08 17.60
N ALA A 103 15.96 2.07 16.71
CA ALA A 103 16.58 0.87 16.14
C ALA A 103 18.08 1.13 15.98
N ASN A 104 18.91 0.09 16.12
CA ASN A 104 20.36 0.23 16.00
C ASN A 104 20.80 0.43 14.54
N ASP A 105 20.08 -0.19 13.61
CA ASP A 105 20.33 -0.14 12.18
C ASP A 105 19.05 -0.35 11.36
N LEU A 106 19.18 -0.22 10.04
CA LEU A 106 18.05 -0.36 9.11
C LEU A 106 17.49 -1.78 9.11
N ASP A 107 18.33 -2.82 9.28
CA ASP A 107 17.87 -4.22 9.31
C ASP A 107 16.94 -4.46 10.52
N GLU A 108 17.30 -3.93 11.68
CA GLU A 108 16.44 -3.98 12.87
C GLU A 108 15.16 -3.16 12.67
N ALA A 109 15.25 -1.96 12.09
CA ALA A 109 14.09 -1.13 11.78
C ALA A 109 13.10 -1.85 10.84
N VAL A 110 13.60 -2.48 9.76
CA VAL A 110 12.78 -3.25 8.83
C VAL A 110 12.08 -4.41 9.53
N LYS A 111 12.78 -5.19 10.37
CA LYS A 111 12.16 -6.28 11.15
C LYS A 111 11.07 -5.78 12.09
N ASN A 112 11.27 -4.63 12.72
CA ASN A 112 10.28 -4.00 13.57
C ASN A 112 9.03 -3.58 12.79
N ILE A 113 9.22 -2.99 11.61
CA ILE A 113 8.12 -2.58 10.72
C ILE A 113 7.38 -3.79 10.15
N GLN A 114 8.09 -4.84 9.72
CA GLN A 114 7.48 -6.11 9.29
C GLN A 114 6.57 -6.66 10.39
N ARG A 115 7.04 -6.69 11.64
CA ARG A 115 6.23 -7.11 12.78
C ARG A 115 4.99 -6.24 12.96
N LEU A 116 5.11 -4.91 12.86
CA LEU A 116 3.96 -3.99 12.94
C LEU A 116 2.97 -4.24 11.79
N ALA A 117 3.47 -4.40 10.57
CA ALA A 117 2.66 -4.70 9.41
C ALA A 117 1.88 -5.99 9.63
N TRP A 118 2.51 -7.06 10.12
CA TRP A 118 1.82 -8.31 10.41
C TRP A 118 0.82 -8.25 11.56
N GLN A 119 1.06 -7.42 12.57
CA GLN A 119 0.07 -7.16 13.62
C GLN A 119 -1.11 -6.35 13.10
N SER A 120 -0.87 -5.48 12.11
CA SER A 120 -1.91 -4.67 11.45
C SER A 120 -2.72 -5.46 10.43
N ILE A 121 -2.18 -6.61 9.96
CA ILE A 121 -3.00 -7.65 9.36
C ILE A 121 -3.93 -8.13 10.46
N GLY A 122 -5.11 -7.51 10.56
CA GLY A 122 -6.18 -8.02 11.41
C GLY A 122 -6.56 -9.43 10.97
N ASN A 123 -7.57 -10.03 11.59
CA ASN A 123 -8.28 -11.18 11.02
C ASN A 123 -9.02 -10.76 9.74
N GLY A 124 -8.29 -10.27 8.73
CA GLY A 124 -8.74 -9.51 7.56
C GLY A 124 -9.53 -10.37 6.59
N GLY A 125 -10.65 -10.93 7.05
CA GLY A 125 -11.46 -11.85 6.27
C GLY A 125 -11.91 -13.13 6.98
N ILE A 126 -12.22 -13.13 8.29
CA ILE A 126 -13.23 -14.12 8.78
C ILE A 126 -14.64 -13.78 8.22
N SER A 127 -14.75 -12.77 7.35
CA SER A 127 -15.93 -12.53 6.54
C SER A 127 -15.77 -13.25 5.20
N LEU A 128 -16.65 -14.25 5.00
CA LEU A 128 -16.90 -15.06 3.80
C LEU A 128 -16.14 -16.40 3.73
N LYS A 129 -16.81 -17.43 4.25
CA LYS A 129 -16.69 -18.86 3.91
C LYS A 129 -15.28 -19.36 3.58
N SER A 130 -14.55 -19.81 4.61
CA SER A 130 -13.49 -20.83 4.55
C SER A 130 -12.34 -20.67 3.54
N ASN A 131 -12.18 -19.55 2.83
CA ASN A 131 -11.14 -19.39 1.81
C ASN A 131 -10.49 -18.00 1.84
N LYS A 132 -9.15 -18.04 1.88
CA LYS A 132 -8.15 -17.04 1.47
C LYS A 132 -8.54 -15.56 1.65
N SER A 133 -8.06 -14.94 2.73
CA SER A 133 -7.98 -13.49 2.80
C SER A 133 -6.90 -12.94 1.87
N THR A 134 -7.13 -11.72 1.39
CA THR A 134 -6.43 -11.08 0.27
C THR A 134 -5.12 -10.40 0.63
N SER A 135 -4.76 -10.34 1.91
CA SER A 135 -3.52 -9.72 2.33
C SER A 135 -2.69 -10.72 3.12
N TRP A 136 -1.64 -11.25 2.46
CA TRP A 136 -0.51 -11.97 3.06
C TRP A 136 -0.81 -13.33 3.70
N HIS A 137 -2.06 -13.71 3.94
CA HIS A 137 -2.42 -15.00 4.53
C HIS A 137 -2.47 -16.16 3.51
N ASN A 138 -1.31 -16.61 3.05
CA ASN A 138 -1.22 -17.83 2.25
C ASN A 138 -0.80 -19.05 3.07
N ILE A 139 -1.22 -20.25 2.64
CA ILE A 139 -0.86 -21.50 3.31
C ILE A 139 0.64 -21.78 3.19
N ASP A 140 1.33 -21.89 4.33
CA ASP A 140 2.69 -22.37 4.50
C ASP A 140 2.72 -23.73 5.19
N PRO A 141 2.80 -24.82 4.42
CA PRO A 141 2.92 -26.15 4.99
C PRO A 141 4.25 -26.37 5.73
N ALA A 142 5.25 -25.50 5.57
CA ALA A 142 6.57 -25.62 6.19
C ALA A 142 6.75 -24.76 7.47
N ASN A 143 5.73 -23.98 7.86
CA ASN A 143 5.71 -23.15 9.07
C ASN A 143 6.95 -22.25 9.23
N THR A 144 7.37 -21.61 8.14
CA THR A 144 8.57 -20.78 8.01
C THR A 144 8.44 -19.38 8.61
N CYS A 145 7.45 -19.11 9.46
CA CYS A 145 7.29 -17.81 10.13
C CYS A 145 8.60 -17.44 10.85
N PRO A 146 9.31 -16.38 10.43
CA PRO A 146 10.68 -16.16 10.89
C PRO A 146 10.77 -15.54 12.28
N HIS A 147 9.62 -15.33 12.94
CA HIS A 147 9.57 -14.76 14.29
C HIS A 147 9.26 -15.82 15.33
N LEU A 148 10.12 -15.85 16.36
CA LEU A 148 10.01 -16.71 17.54
C LEU A 148 8.67 -16.54 18.29
N SER A 149 7.98 -15.42 18.08
CA SER A 149 6.69 -15.07 18.67
C SER A 149 5.70 -14.63 17.59
N ARG A 150 5.18 -15.59 16.83
CA ARG A 150 4.05 -15.37 15.90
C ARG A 150 2.91 -14.68 16.66
N PRO A 151 2.45 -13.48 16.26
CA PRO A 151 1.26 -12.87 16.86
C PRO A 151 0.06 -13.82 16.72
N SER A 152 -0.80 -13.90 17.73
CA SER A 152 -1.99 -14.78 17.70
C SER A 152 -2.99 -14.43 16.59
N THR A 153 -2.88 -13.24 16.00
CA THR A 153 -3.66 -12.78 14.85
C THR A 153 -3.18 -13.35 13.52
N VAL A 154 -1.97 -13.92 13.46
CA VAL A 154 -1.45 -14.57 12.25
C VAL A 154 -1.94 -16.03 12.24
N PRO A 155 -2.68 -16.47 11.21
CA PRO A 155 -3.24 -17.81 11.14
C PRO A 155 -2.15 -18.89 11.03
N GLU A 156 -2.52 -20.11 11.41
CA GLU A 156 -1.68 -21.29 11.24
C GLU A 156 -1.41 -21.55 9.75
N GLY A 157 -0.16 -21.94 9.45
CA GLY A 157 0.31 -22.12 8.08
C GLY A 157 0.31 -20.82 7.30
N PHE A 158 0.86 -19.72 7.80
CA PHE A 158 1.08 -18.49 7.03
C PHE A 158 2.41 -18.53 6.25
N SER A 159 2.42 -18.13 4.96
CA SER A 159 3.61 -18.06 4.10
C SER A 159 3.99 -16.63 3.74
N GLU A 160 5.22 -16.24 4.09
CA GLU A 160 5.82 -14.98 3.62
C GLU A 160 6.18 -14.99 2.13
N LYS A 161 6.32 -16.19 1.53
CA LYS A 161 6.84 -16.35 0.16
C LYS A 161 5.76 -16.26 -0.92
N LYS A 162 4.49 -16.23 -0.51
CA LYS A 162 3.36 -16.26 -1.44
C LYS A 162 2.46 -15.08 -1.15
N TYR A 163 2.31 -14.23 -2.14
CA TYR A 163 1.32 -13.16 -2.16
C TYR A 163 0.17 -13.55 -3.07
N SER A 164 -1.05 -13.26 -2.64
CA SER A 164 -2.22 -13.25 -3.51
C SER A 164 -3.21 -12.24 -3.00
N ALA A 165 -3.65 -11.36 -3.86
CA ALA A 165 -4.72 -10.41 -3.57
C ALA A 165 -5.74 -10.41 -4.69
N ASN A 166 -6.97 -9.99 -4.39
CA ASN A 166 -7.97 -9.74 -5.43
C ASN A 166 -7.55 -8.56 -6.32
N TYR A 167 -6.63 -7.71 -5.87
CA TYR A 167 -6.15 -6.55 -6.59
C TYR A 167 -4.87 -6.00 -5.94
N HIS A 168 -4.04 -5.26 -6.70
CA HIS A 168 -2.82 -4.65 -6.13
C HIS A 168 -3.17 -3.58 -5.10
N THR A 169 -2.61 -3.70 -3.89
CA THR A 169 -2.93 -2.78 -2.79
C THR A 169 -2.54 -1.33 -3.11
N ASP A 170 -1.54 -1.12 -3.98
CA ASP A 170 -0.87 0.17 -4.15
C ASP A 170 -1.35 1.02 -5.31
N VAL A 171 -2.28 0.49 -6.09
CA VAL A 171 -3.01 1.32 -7.04
C VAL A 171 -3.82 2.34 -6.25
N LEU A 172 -3.88 3.58 -6.72
CA LEU A 172 -4.65 4.60 -6.00
C LEU A 172 -6.16 4.31 -6.04
N ILE A 173 -6.71 4.11 -7.25
CA ILE A 173 -8.14 3.85 -7.49
C ILE A 173 -8.28 2.57 -8.34
N PRO A 174 -8.68 1.43 -7.75
CA PRO A 174 -8.91 0.20 -8.50
C PRO A 174 -10.23 0.32 -9.27
N ASP A 175 -10.21 0.39 -10.61
CA ASP A 175 -11.38 0.83 -11.39
C ASP A 175 -12.60 -0.06 -11.14
N LEU A 176 -12.49 -1.34 -11.48
CA LEU A 176 -13.61 -2.29 -11.42
C LEU A 176 -14.16 -2.42 -10.00
N LEU A 177 -13.27 -2.50 -9.01
CA LEU A 177 -13.61 -2.66 -7.58
C LEU A 177 -14.25 -1.40 -6.97
N THR A 178 -13.95 -0.22 -7.50
CA THR A 178 -14.55 1.04 -7.04
C THR A 178 -15.86 1.31 -7.79
N ARG A 179 -15.98 0.84 -9.03
CA ARG A 179 -17.11 1.11 -9.91
C ARG A 179 -18.27 0.13 -9.72
N LYS A 180 -18.00 -1.11 -9.31
CA LYS A 180 -19.02 -2.16 -9.19
C LYS A 180 -18.96 -2.86 -7.84
N VAL A 181 -20.13 -3.27 -7.35
CA VAL A 181 -20.22 -4.19 -6.21
C VAL A 181 -19.78 -5.55 -6.71
N THR A 182 -18.77 -6.12 -6.07
CA THR A 182 -18.16 -7.39 -6.44
C THR A 182 -17.96 -8.24 -5.20
N ASP A 183 -18.22 -9.54 -5.31
CA ASP A 183 -17.96 -10.50 -4.25
C ASP A 183 -16.51 -10.99 -4.28
N VAL A 184 -16.00 -11.47 -3.14
CA VAL A 184 -14.73 -12.20 -3.10
C VAL A 184 -14.84 -13.40 -4.04
N ASP A 185 -13.80 -13.64 -4.84
CA ASP A 185 -13.76 -14.66 -5.90
C ASP A 185 -14.69 -14.42 -7.11
N ASP A 186 -15.27 -13.22 -7.27
CA ASP A 186 -15.99 -12.85 -8.49
C ASP A 186 -15.09 -13.10 -9.72
N PRO A 187 -15.53 -13.92 -10.70
CA PRO A 187 -14.74 -14.26 -11.88
C PRO A 187 -14.43 -13.05 -12.77
N ALA A 188 -15.16 -11.93 -12.62
CA ALA A 188 -14.85 -10.68 -13.29
C ALA A 188 -13.61 -9.97 -12.71
N ILE A 189 -13.17 -10.35 -11.51
CA ILE A 189 -11.99 -9.79 -10.87
C ILE A 189 -10.77 -10.65 -11.19
N GLU A 190 -9.77 -9.99 -11.78
CA GLU A 190 -8.47 -10.59 -11.97
C GLU A 190 -7.78 -10.83 -10.61
N LYS A 191 -7.28 -12.05 -10.38
CA LYS A 191 -6.50 -12.37 -9.18
C LYS A 191 -5.03 -12.05 -9.39
N TRP A 192 -4.48 -11.17 -8.56
CA TRP A 192 -3.10 -10.72 -8.65
C TRP A 192 -2.19 -11.64 -7.84
N LYS A 193 -1.16 -12.16 -8.51
CA LYS A 193 -0.22 -13.15 -7.94
C LYS A 193 1.15 -12.57 -7.60
N TRP A 194 1.35 -11.29 -7.89
CA TRP A 194 2.63 -10.61 -7.77
C TRP A 194 2.46 -9.39 -6.89
N LEU A 195 3.32 -9.27 -5.88
CA LEU A 195 3.53 -8.04 -5.15
C LEU A 195 4.63 -7.30 -5.92
N THR A 196 4.35 -6.10 -6.42
CA THR A 196 5.31 -5.42 -7.30
C THR A 196 6.11 -4.32 -6.65
N ILE A 197 5.83 -4.05 -5.37
CA ILE A 197 6.65 -3.18 -4.53
C ILE A 197 7.15 -4.01 -3.34
N GLU A 198 8.47 -4.14 -3.20
CA GLU A 198 9.09 -4.85 -2.09
C GLU A 198 9.13 -3.93 -0.86
N TYR A 199 8.10 -4.07 -0.02
CA TYR A 199 7.84 -3.17 1.10
C TYR A 199 8.76 -3.30 2.31
N PHE A 200 9.55 -4.36 2.43
CA PHE A 200 10.28 -4.62 3.66
C PHE A 200 11.64 -5.25 3.39
N THR A 201 12.55 -4.46 2.85
CA THR A 201 13.88 -4.92 2.46
C THR A 201 14.92 -3.83 2.71
N THR A 202 16.12 -4.25 3.09
CA THR A 202 17.29 -3.37 3.16
C THR A 202 18.08 -3.37 1.86
N MET A 203 17.61 -4.09 0.83
CA MET A 203 18.19 -4.04 -0.50
C MET A 203 18.15 -2.63 -1.07
N GLN A 204 19.30 -2.14 -1.52
CA GLN A 204 19.38 -0.92 -2.29
C GLN A 204 19.15 -1.26 -3.77
N TYR A 205 18.09 -0.71 -4.33
CA TYR A 205 17.80 -0.85 -5.74
C TYR A 205 18.51 0.21 -6.57
N GLU A 206 18.79 -0.11 -7.82
CA GLU A 206 19.36 0.82 -8.80
C GLU A 206 18.29 1.80 -9.32
N LEU A 207 18.75 2.95 -9.83
CA LEU A 207 17.89 3.92 -10.49
C LEU A 207 17.15 3.26 -11.67
N GLY A 208 15.84 3.47 -11.74
CA GLY A 208 14.97 2.83 -12.75
C GLY A 208 14.29 1.54 -12.27
N SER A 209 14.74 0.97 -11.14
CA SER A 209 13.95 -0.03 -10.42
C SER A 209 12.68 0.61 -9.86
N ILE A 210 11.58 -0.15 -9.84
CA ILE A 210 10.36 0.31 -9.17
C ILE A 210 10.57 0.52 -7.67
N ASP A 211 11.38 -0.31 -7.03
CA ASP A 211 11.64 -0.21 -5.59
C ASP A 211 12.68 0.85 -5.24
N PHE A 212 13.23 1.53 -6.26
CA PHE A 212 14.14 2.65 -6.06
C PHE A 212 13.50 3.75 -5.21
N GLY A 213 14.25 4.24 -4.23
CA GLY A 213 13.80 5.26 -3.29
C GLY A 213 12.86 4.77 -2.19
N MET A 214 12.49 3.48 -2.14
CA MET A 214 11.62 2.96 -1.07
C MET A 214 12.29 2.98 0.30
N PHE A 215 13.47 2.37 0.47
CA PHE A 215 14.17 2.23 1.75
C PHE A 215 15.45 3.05 1.93
N HIS A 216 16.04 3.50 0.83
CA HIS A 216 17.31 4.25 0.84
C HIS A 216 17.14 5.71 0.42
N GLY A 217 15.92 6.10 0.07
CA GLY A 217 15.61 7.44 -0.45
C GLY A 217 16.31 7.75 -1.77
N TYR A 218 15.95 8.89 -2.35
CA TYR A 218 16.63 9.50 -3.47
C TYR A 218 17.37 10.75 -2.97
N PRO A 219 18.71 10.79 -3.03
CA PRO A 219 19.44 11.97 -2.59
C PRO A 219 19.17 13.13 -3.54
N VAL A 220 18.83 14.29 -2.98
CA VAL A 220 18.57 15.51 -3.74
C VAL A 220 19.16 16.73 -3.05
N ASP A 221 19.35 17.81 -3.82
CA ASP A 221 19.66 19.12 -3.25
C ASP A 221 18.43 19.71 -2.55
N HIS A 222 18.64 20.62 -1.60
CA HIS A 222 17.57 21.20 -0.78
C HIS A 222 16.51 21.95 -1.63
N GLU A 223 16.92 22.52 -2.75
CA GLU A 223 16.06 23.22 -3.71
C GLU A 223 15.02 22.29 -4.36
N ALA A 224 15.26 20.97 -4.38
CA ALA A 224 14.38 19.97 -4.95
C ALA A 224 13.45 19.31 -3.93
N ILE A 225 13.36 19.82 -2.69
CA ILE A 225 12.54 19.23 -1.61
C ILE A 225 11.06 19.03 -1.96
N ASN A 226 10.52 19.89 -2.83
CA ASN A 226 9.12 19.85 -3.26
C ASN A 226 8.91 19.11 -4.58
N PHE A 227 9.95 18.53 -5.18
CA PHE A 227 9.83 17.80 -6.43
C PHE A 227 9.58 16.32 -6.16
N ASN A 228 8.61 15.73 -6.85
CA ASN A 228 8.40 14.29 -6.81
C ASN A 228 9.13 13.57 -7.97
N PRO A 229 10.23 12.85 -7.71
CA PRO A 229 11.00 12.18 -8.75
C PRO A 229 10.40 10.85 -9.20
N PHE A 230 9.30 10.39 -8.59
CA PHE A 230 8.75 9.06 -8.81
C PHE A 230 7.57 9.13 -9.79
N PRO A 231 7.74 8.63 -11.03
CA PRO A 231 6.66 8.68 -12.01
C PRO A 231 5.52 7.71 -11.64
N PRO A 232 4.27 8.01 -12.02
CA PRO A 232 3.17 7.06 -11.89
C PRO A 232 3.44 5.79 -12.71
N ILE A 233 2.92 4.66 -12.23
CA ILE A 233 3.15 3.36 -12.86
C ILE A 233 1.81 2.67 -13.08
N ARG A 234 1.56 2.16 -14.29
CA ARG A 234 0.33 1.42 -14.55
C ARG A 234 0.36 0.09 -13.82
N GLY A 235 -0.65 -0.14 -12.99
CA GLY A 235 -0.88 -1.44 -12.36
C GLY A 235 -1.23 -2.47 -13.43
N VAL A 236 -0.42 -3.53 -13.53
CA VAL A 236 -0.71 -4.70 -14.36
C VAL A 236 -0.44 -5.97 -13.56
N ASN A 237 -1.27 -7.00 -13.73
CA ASN A 237 -1.07 -8.30 -13.09
C ASN A 237 0.03 -9.09 -13.78
N SER A 238 1.26 -8.62 -13.62
CA SER A 238 2.45 -9.18 -14.25
C SER A 238 3.58 -9.14 -13.22
N PRO A 239 4.54 -10.08 -13.29
CA PRO A 239 5.76 -9.98 -12.50
C PRO A 239 6.61 -8.76 -12.88
N LYS A 240 6.24 -8.04 -13.97
CA LYS A 240 6.88 -6.83 -14.46
C LYS A 240 5.82 -5.74 -14.67
N LEU A 241 6.06 -4.53 -14.18
CA LEU A 241 5.20 -3.38 -14.48
C LEU A 241 5.54 -2.75 -15.83
N ILE A 242 4.60 -1.96 -16.32
CA ILE A 242 4.73 -1.19 -17.55
C ILE A 242 4.59 0.29 -17.17
N TYR A 243 5.63 1.07 -17.46
CA TYR A 243 5.66 2.52 -17.34
C TYR A 243 4.80 3.18 -18.42
#